data_AF-A0A257XJM5-F1
#
_entry.id   AF-A0A257XJM5-F1
#
_cell.length_a   1.000
_cell.length_b   1.000
_cell.length_c   1.000
_cell.angle_alpha   90.00
_cell.angle_beta   90.00
_cell.angle_gamma   90.00
#
_symmetry.space_group_name_H-M   'P 1'
#
loop_
_entity.id
_entity.type
_entity.pdbx_description
1 polymer ?
#
loop_
_entity_poly.entity_id
_entity_poly.type
_entity_poly.pdbx_seq_one_letter_code
_entity_poly.pdbx_strand_id
1 'polypeptide(L)'
;MENAMSAPQNMSAPQNEPLTDSVTLPSGDVVMTLDRSVAVVLLDLISRITSDPAEQDARDDLEHPAELAALYAVRGVLENALGEPLADNYEQQIDQARTAVLTRLEANA
;
A
#
# COMPACT_ATOMS: atom_id res chain seq x y z
N MET A 1 -8.90 74.23 -7.65
CA MET A 1 -8.30 73.37 -6.61
C MET A 1 -8.81 71.96 -6.87
N GLU A 2 -8.01 71.20 -7.60
CA GLU A 2 -8.21 69.77 -7.87
C GLU A 2 -8.16 69.00 -6.56
N ASN A 3 -9.15 68.15 -6.29
CA ASN A 3 -9.05 67.15 -5.24
C ASN A 3 -8.94 65.79 -5.94
N ALA A 4 -7.72 65.25 -5.89
CA ALA A 4 -7.33 64.03 -6.57
C ALA A 4 -7.99 62.79 -5.94
N MET A 5 -8.28 61.85 -6.83
CA MET A 5 -8.71 60.47 -6.59
C MET A 5 -7.86 59.74 -5.54
N SER A 6 -8.49 58.84 -4.78
CA SER A 6 -7.80 57.66 -4.23
C SER A 6 -8.76 56.48 -4.28
N ALA A 7 -8.54 55.61 -5.27
CA ALA A 7 -9.20 54.32 -5.42
C ALA A 7 -8.64 53.31 -4.40
N PRO A 8 -9.41 52.30 -3.99
CA PRO A 8 -8.96 51.31 -3.02
C PRO A 8 -7.78 50.49 -3.56
N GLN A 9 -6.74 50.35 -2.74
CA GLN A 9 -5.58 49.51 -3.03
C GLN A 9 -6.04 48.06 -3.17
N ASN A 10 -5.93 47.56 -4.40
CA ASN A 10 -6.14 46.18 -4.76
C ASN A 10 -5.03 45.33 -4.10
N MET A 11 -5.33 44.72 -2.95
CA MET A 11 -4.45 43.71 -2.35
C MET A 11 -4.58 42.43 -3.16
N SER A 12 -3.77 42.30 -4.22
CA SER A 12 -3.59 41.03 -4.90
C SER A 12 -2.96 40.04 -3.92
N ALA A 13 -3.73 39.05 -3.47
CA ALA A 13 -3.22 37.89 -2.75
C ALA A 13 -2.13 37.20 -3.60
N PRO A 14 -1.10 36.58 -2.97
CA PRO A 14 -0.12 35.80 -3.71
C PRO A 14 -0.86 34.73 -4.51
N GLN A 15 -0.69 34.75 -5.83
CA GLN A 15 -1.18 33.70 -6.70
C GLN A 15 -0.38 32.45 -6.35
N ASN A 16 -1.05 31.48 -5.72
CA ASN A 16 -0.51 30.12 -5.59
C ASN A 16 -0.35 29.59 -7.02
N GLU A 17 0.87 29.67 -7.55
CA GLU A 17 1.20 28.97 -8.79
C GLU A 17 0.92 27.48 -8.56
N PRO A 18 0.14 26.82 -9.43
CA PRO A 18 -0.07 25.39 -9.32
C PRO A 18 1.29 24.72 -9.50
N LEU A 19 1.68 23.91 -8.52
CA LEU A 19 2.86 23.06 -8.59
C LEU A 19 2.61 22.01 -9.71
N THR A 20 2.94 22.35 -10.96
CA THR A 20 2.69 21.50 -12.14
C THR A 20 3.89 20.67 -12.57
N ASP A 21 4.81 20.34 -11.66
CA ASP A 21 5.75 19.23 -11.92
C ASP A 21 5.11 17.93 -11.47
N SER A 22 4.07 17.52 -12.21
CA SER A 22 3.50 16.18 -12.10
C SER A 22 4.49 15.22 -12.74
N VAL A 23 5.42 14.68 -11.95
CA VAL A 23 6.24 13.54 -12.35
C VAL A 23 5.28 12.41 -12.73
N THR A 24 5.10 12.21 -14.03
CA THR A 24 4.23 11.15 -14.56
C THR A 24 5.08 9.90 -14.66
N LEU A 25 4.83 8.95 -13.76
CA LEU A 25 5.44 7.62 -13.87
C LEU A 25 4.83 6.88 -15.07
N PRO A 26 5.61 6.04 -15.77
CA PRO A 26 5.06 5.18 -16.82
C PRO A 26 3.95 4.30 -16.22
N SER A 27 2.76 4.36 -16.83
CA SER A 27 1.64 3.52 -16.43
C SER A 27 1.74 2.13 -17.07
N GLY A 28 1.36 1.11 -16.33
CA GLY A 28 1.34 -0.27 -16.79
C GLY A 28 0.92 -1.24 -15.70
N ASP A 29 0.46 -2.42 -16.11
CA ASP A 29 0.08 -3.49 -15.21
C ASP A 29 1.29 -4.39 -14.90
N VAL A 30 1.43 -4.80 -13.64
CA VAL A 30 2.39 -5.82 -13.21
C VAL A 30 1.63 -7.12 -12.97
N VAL A 31 2.01 -8.18 -13.68
CA VAL A 31 1.45 -9.52 -13.49
C VAL A 31 2.36 -10.33 -12.58
N MET A 32 1.83 -10.82 -11.46
CA MET A 32 2.53 -11.70 -10.52
C MET A 32 1.85 -13.06 -10.48
N THR A 33 2.63 -14.13 -10.63
CA THR A 33 2.16 -15.51 -10.45
C THR A 33 2.76 -16.06 -9.17
N LEU A 34 1.91 -16.46 -8.22
CA LEU A 34 2.32 -17.03 -6.94
C LEU A 34 1.74 -18.43 -6.78
N ASP A 35 2.53 -19.32 -6.19
CA ASP A 35 1.97 -20.55 -5.62
C ASP A 35 0.96 -20.17 -4.54
N ARG A 36 -0.10 -20.97 -4.42
CA ARG A 36 -1.17 -20.72 -3.43
C ARG A 36 -0.62 -20.62 -2.00
N SER A 37 0.33 -21.47 -1.62
CA SER A 37 0.95 -21.42 -0.29
C SER A 37 1.72 -20.11 -0.06
N VAL A 38 2.45 -19.62 -1.06
CA VAL A 38 3.14 -18.33 -0.99
C VAL A 38 2.13 -17.19 -0.87
N ALA A 39 1.06 -17.21 -1.66
CA ALA A 39 0.02 -16.18 -1.62
C ALA A 39 -0.67 -16.13 -0.24
N VAL A 40 -0.94 -17.28 0.38
CA VAL A 40 -1.51 -17.35 1.74
C VAL A 40 -0.57 -16.78 2.79
N VAL A 41 0.71 -17.17 2.77
CA VAL A 41 1.73 -16.64 3.71
C VAL A 41 1.91 -15.14 3.53
N LEU A 42 1.92 -14.66 2.29
CA LEU A 42 2.07 -13.24 1.97
C LEU A 42 0.84 -12.44 2.45
N LEU A 43 -0.37 -12.96 2.25
CA LEU A 43 -1.59 -12.32 2.75
C LEU A 43 -1.58 -12.21 4.27
N ASP A 44 -1.19 -13.26 4.99
CA ASP A 44 -1.07 -13.26 6.46
C ASP A 44 -0.05 -12.21 6.94
N LEU A 45 1.15 -12.22 6.34
CA LEU A 45 2.21 -11.27 6.68
C LEU A 45 1.77 -9.81 6.48
N ILE A 46 1.23 -9.49 5.30
CA ILE A 46 0.77 -8.13 5.00
C ILE A 46 -0.39 -7.75 5.92
N SER A 47 -1.32 -8.67 6.20
CA SER A 47 -2.45 -8.39 7.08
C SER A 47 -2.02 -8.04 8.50
N ARG A 48 -1.01 -8.74 9.04
CA ARG A 48 -0.38 -8.40 10.33
C ARG A 48 0.22 -7.00 10.31
N ILE A 49 1.07 -6.72 9.31
CA ILE A 49 1.69 -5.39 9.15
C ILE A 49 0.62 -4.30 9.01
N THR A 50 -0.44 -4.48 8.22
CA THR A 50 -1.41 -3.41 7.95
C THR A 50 -2.48 -3.25 9.02
N SER A 51 -2.84 -4.33 9.74
CA SER A 51 -4.06 -4.35 10.56
C SER A 51 -3.85 -4.70 12.03
N ASP A 52 -2.77 -5.39 12.40
CA ASP A 52 -2.53 -5.80 13.78
C ASP A 52 -1.91 -4.64 14.60
N PRO A 53 -2.57 -4.11 15.64
CA PRO A 53 -1.98 -3.07 16.49
C PRO A 53 -0.69 -3.52 17.18
N ALA A 54 -0.49 -4.83 17.39
CA ALA A 54 0.73 -5.37 18.01
C ALA A 54 1.96 -5.28 17.10
N GLU A 55 1.77 -5.14 15.79
CA GLU A 55 2.82 -5.06 14.79
C GLU A 55 3.13 -3.60 14.42
N GLN A 56 2.97 -2.68 15.39
CA GLN A 56 3.23 -1.26 15.17
C GLN A 56 4.70 -0.99 14.79
N ASP A 57 5.64 -1.71 15.41
CA ASP A 57 7.07 -1.59 15.09
C ASP A 57 7.34 -1.86 13.60
N ALA A 58 6.70 -2.87 13.02
CA ALA A 58 6.84 -3.18 11.59
C ALA A 58 6.23 -2.11 10.67
N ARG A 59 5.27 -1.31 11.15
CA ARG A 59 4.76 -0.13 10.42
C ARG A 59 5.68 1.07 10.59
N ASP A 60 6.28 1.22 11.77
CA ASP A 60 7.19 2.31 12.09
C ASP A 60 8.52 2.18 11.32
N ASP A 61 8.88 0.95 10.92
CA ASP A 61 10.00 0.67 10.01
C ASP A 61 9.75 1.11 8.55
N LEU A 62 8.51 1.48 8.17
CA LEU A 62 8.21 2.00 6.83
C LEU A 62 8.71 3.44 6.67
N GLU A 63 9.52 3.70 5.64
CA GLU A 63 10.18 4.99 5.46
C GLU A 63 9.24 6.06 4.89
N HIS A 64 8.18 5.62 4.20
CA HIS A 64 7.28 6.51 3.49
C HIS A 64 5.81 6.03 3.56
N PRO A 65 4.81 6.94 3.73
CA PRO A 65 3.39 6.56 3.76
C PRO A 65 2.90 5.81 2.52
N ALA A 66 3.56 6.03 1.37
CA ALA A 66 3.26 5.31 0.13
C ALA A 66 3.54 3.80 0.23
N GLU A 67 4.46 3.36 1.10
CA GLU A 67 4.75 1.94 1.31
C GLU A 67 3.57 1.25 1.99
N LEU A 68 2.99 1.87 3.02
CA LEU A 68 1.78 1.36 3.66
C LEU A 68 0.61 1.31 2.66
N ALA A 69 0.45 2.33 1.82
CA ALA A 69 -0.56 2.34 0.76
C ALA A 69 -0.35 1.22 -0.26
N ALA A 70 0.91 0.94 -0.65
CA ALA A 70 1.24 -0.17 -1.54
C ALA A 70 0.91 -1.52 -0.91
N LEU A 71 1.19 -1.71 0.39
CA LEU A 71 0.83 -2.92 1.13
C LEU A 71 -0.69 -3.14 1.16
N TYR A 72 -1.48 -2.09 1.39
CA TYR A 72 -2.94 -2.17 1.30
C TYR A 72 -3.43 -2.59 -0.09
N ALA A 73 -2.82 -2.06 -1.16
CA ALA A 73 -3.18 -2.43 -2.53
C ALA A 73 -2.89 -3.91 -2.80
N VAL A 74 -1.72 -4.42 -2.41
CA VAL A 74 -1.37 -5.84 -2.57
C VAL A 74 -2.29 -6.73 -1.73
N ARG A 75 -2.58 -6.33 -0.48
CA ARG A 75 -3.52 -7.05 0.39
C ARG A 75 -4.88 -7.21 -0.27
N GLY A 76 -5.46 -6.13 -0.82
CA GLY A 76 -6.76 -6.18 -1.48
C GLY A 76 -6.80 -7.14 -2.68
N VAL A 77 -5.72 -7.20 -3.47
CA VAL A 77 -5.60 -8.16 -4.58
C VAL A 77 -5.57 -9.61 -4.06
N LEU A 78 -4.81 -9.87 -3.00
CA LEU A 78 -4.70 -11.21 -2.40
C LEU A 78 -6.01 -11.63 -1.72
N GLU A 79 -6.69 -10.73 -1.01
CA GLU A 79 -7.99 -10.99 -0.40
C GLU A 79 -9.04 -11.36 -1.45
N ASN A 80 -9.07 -10.65 -2.58
CA ASN A 80 -9.96 -10.99 -3.69
C ASN A 80 -9.63 -12.38 -4.28
N ALA A 81 -8.34 -12.72 -4.39
CA ALA A 81 -7.91 -14.01 -4.94
C ALA A 81 -8.11 -15.21 -3.97
N LEU A 82 -8.07 -14.97 -2.65
CA LEU A 82 -8.03 -16.03 -1.63
C LEU A 82 -9.25 -16.08 -0.70
N GLY A 83 -10.08 -15.04 -0.68
CA GLY A 83 -11.02 -14.72 0.41
C GLY A 83 -11.98 -15.83 0.81
N GLU A 84 -12.83 -16.30 -0.11
CA GLU A 84 -13.82 -17.34 0.24
C GLU A 84 -13.16 -18.68 0.64
N PRO A 85 -12.19 -19.23 -0.10
CA PRO A 85 -11.56 -20.49 0.28
C PRO A 85 -10.76 -20.45 1.60
N LEU A 86 -10.25 -19.28 2.01
CA LEU A 86 -9.36 -19.16 3.16
C LEU A 86 -10.13 -18.99 4.48
N ALA A 87 -11.34 -18.42 4.43
CA ALA A 87 -12.11 -18.04 5.62
C ALA A 87 -12.48 -19.21 6.54
N ASP A 88 -12.81 -20.38 5.97
CA ASP A 88 -13.36 -21.51 6.74
C ASP A 88 -12.36 -22.17 7.70
N ASN A 89 -11.05 -22.12 7.39
CA ASN A 89 -10.00 -22.78 8.16
C ASN A 89 -8.70 -21.96 8.15
N TYR A 90 -8.81 -20.66 8.42
CA TYR A 90 -7.73 -19.68 8.25
C TYR A 90 -6.41 -20.09 8.91
N GLU A 91 -6.42 -20.39 10.22
CA GLU A 91 -5.20 -20.74 10.97
C GLU A 91 -4.54 -22.02 10.43
N GLN A 92 -5.33 -23.08 10.22
CA GLN A 92 -4.82 -24.34 9.70
C GLN A 92 -4.22 -24.17 8.30
N GLN A 93 -4.85 -23.38 7.44
CA GLN A 93 -4.35 -23.12 6.09
C GLN A 93 -3.06 -22.31 6.10
N ILE A 94 -2.89 -21.38 7.03
CA ILE A 94 -1.63 -20.64 7.19
C ILE A 94 -0.50 -21.56 7.61
N ASP A 95 -0.72 -22.42 8.61
CA ASP A 95 0.32 -23.33 9.08
C ASP A 95 0.76 -24.30 7.98
N GLN A 96 -0.20 -24.88 7.26
CA GLN A 96 0.08 -25.72 6.10
C GLN A 96 0.84 -24.96 5.00
N ALA A 97 0.44 -23.71 4.73
CA ALA A 97 1.11 -22.89 3.74
C ALA A 97 2.55 -22.57 4.13
N ARG A 98 2.80 -22.23 5.40
CA ARG A 98 4.15 -21.99 5.94
C ARG A 98 5.03 -23.22 5.82
N THR A 99 4.53 -24.40 6.21
CA THR A 99 5.26 -25.67 6.03
C THR A 99 5.58 -25.91 4.56
N ALA A 100 4.60 -25.75 3.65
CA ALA A 100 4.81 -25.98 2.23
C ALA A 100 5.86 -25.04 1.61
N VAL A 101 5.87 -23.76 2.00
CA VAL A 101 6.89 -22.78 1.56
C VAL A 101 8.28 -23.19 2.05
N LEU A 102 8.42 -23.55 3.33
CA LEU A 102 9.71 -23.96 3.90
C LEU A 102 10.25 -25.24 3.26
N THR A 103 9.43 -26.28 3.13
CA THR A 103 9.82 -27.54 2.47
C THR A 103 10.31 -27.29 1.04
N ARG A 104 9.67 -26.38 0.32
CA ARG A 104 10.09 -26.03 -1.05
C ARG A 104 11.42 -25.28 -1.06
N LEU A 105 11.69 -24.39 -0.12
CA LEU A 105 12.97 -23.70 -0.02
C LEU A 105 14.10 -24.69 0.27
N GLU A 106 13.88 -25.62 1.20
CA GLU A 106 14.87 -26.67 1.54
C GLU A 106 15.14 -27.62 0.38
N ALA A 107 14.11 -27.96 -0.42
CA ALA A 107 14.27 -28.83 -1.57
C ALA A 107 15.02 -28.18 -2.76
N ASN A 108 15.16 -26.85 -2.77
CA ASN A 108 15.85 -26.08 -3.81
C ASN A 108 17.19 -25.48 -3.32
N ALA A 109 17.62 -25.80 -2.10
CA ALA A 109 18.90 -25.38 -1.51
C ALA A 109 20.00 -26.42 -1.77
#